data_AF-A0A1Y3CI10-F1
#
_entry.id   AF-A0A1Y3CI10-F1
#
_cell.length_a   1.000
_cell.length_b   1.000
_cell.length_c   1.000
_cell.angle_alpha   90.00
_cell.angle_beta   90.00
_cell.angle_gamma   90.00
#
_symmetry.space_group_name_H-M   'P 1'
#
loop_
_entity.id
_entity.type
_entity.pdbx_description
1 polymer ?
#
loop_
_entity_poly.entity_id
_entity_poly.type
_entity_poly.pdbx_seq_one_letter_code
_entity_poly.pdbx_strand_id
1 'polypeptide(L)'
;MSLQIKRLYSIGTKGKAKDKIFEAKRNSLEKFVLNVKQAADLENPTDKAVKKVFVDSLDEAYALLSQDGYFLNLTSSDGQRALCELNKVKVEYTLI
;
A
#
# COMPACT_ATOMS: atom_id res chain seq x y z
N MET A 1 0.62 -13.93 24.18
CA MET A 1 0.48 -12.55 23.69
C MET A 1 0.79 -12.57 22.21
N SER A 2 -0.15 -12.10 21.39
CA SER A 2 0.02 -12.00 19.94
C SER A 2 0.13 -10.52 19.54
N LEU A 3 0.86 -10.25 18.45
CA LEU A 3 0.89 -8.94 17.83
C LEU A 3 0.01 -8.97 16.60
N GLN A 4 -0.79 -7.92 16.41
CA GLN A 4 -1.56 -7.69 15.19
C GLN A 4 -1.14 -6.37 14.56
N ILE A 5 -1.09 -6.32 13.22
CA ILE A 5 -0.88 -5.05 12.52
C ILE A 5 -2.08 -4.15 12.74
N LYS A 6 -1.85 -3.02 13.39
CA LYS A 6 -2.84 -1.98 13.62
C LYS A 6 -2.91 -1.02 12.44
N ARG A 7 -1.74 -0.64 11.88
CA ARG A 7 -1.65 0.36 10.79
C ARG A 7 -0.48 0.08 9.86
N LEU A 8 -0.69 0.35 8.58
CA LEU A 8 0.34 0.45 7.56
C LEU A 8 0.30 1.87 6.99
N TYR A 9 1.39 2.61 7.11
CA TYR A 9 1.41 4.02 6.73
C TYR A 9 2.77 4.50 6.21
N SER A 10 2.79 5.62 5.49
CA SER A 10 4.00 6.30 5.07
C SER A 10 3.88 7.80 5.36
N ILE A 11 5.03 8.49 5.39
CA ILE A 11 5.08 9.94 5.56
C ILE A 11 5.70 10.51 4.29
N GLY A 12 4.97 11.41 3.63
CA GLY A 12 5.49 12.08 2.44
C GLY A 12 6.66 13.00 2.80
N THR A 13 7.68 13.04 1.93
CA THR A 13 8.95 13.70 2.26
C THR A 13 9.20 15.00 1.49
N LYS A 14 8.39 15.30 0.46
CA LYS A 14 8.63 16.41 -0.47
C LYS A 14 7.34 17.03 -1.00
N GLY A 15 7.46 18.28 -1.46
CA GLY A 15 6.39 19.01 -2.14
C GLY A 15 5.11 19.10 -1.32
N LYS A 16 3.95 19.01 -1.99
CA LYS A 16 2.62 19.05 -1.36
C LYS A 16 2.30 17.84 -0.48
N ALA A 17 3.14 16.80 -0.52
CA ALA A 17 3.01 15.60 0.29
C ALA A 17 3.88 15.65 1.55
N LYS A 18 4.77 16.65 1.71
CA LYS A 18 5.68 16.75 2.84
C LYS A 18 4.90 16.74 4.17
N ASP A 19 5.36 15.92 5.11
CA ASP A 19 4.80 15.74 6.46
C ASP A 19 3.37 15.18 6.50
N LYS A 20 2.80 14.83 5.34
CA LYS A 20 1.48 14.17 5.28
C LYS A 20 1.61 12.68 5.54
N ILE A 21 0.70 12.17 6.36
CA ILE A 21 0.53 10.74 6.60
C ILE A 21 -0.37 10.18 5.51
N PHE A 22 0.10 9.12 4.87
CA PHE A 22 -0.68 8.28 3.97
C PHE A 22 -0.88 6.93 4.64
N GLU A 23 -2.11 6.46 4.74
CA GLU A 23 -2.45 5.25 5.48
C GLU A 23 -3.24 4.27 4.62
N ALA A 24 -3.02 2.97 4.86
CA ALA A 24 -3.80 1.92 4.23
C ALA A 24 -5.23 1.98 4.76
N LYS A 25 -6.17 2.25 3.87
CA LYS A 25 -7.60 2.32 4.19
C LYS A 25 -8.36 1.33 3.34
N ARG A 26 -9.47 0.84 3.90
CA ARG A 26 -10.45 0.08 3.15
C ARG A 26 -11.07 0.95 2.06
N ASN A 27 -11.25 0.36 0.88
CA ASN A 27 -11.96 0.99 -0.22
C ASN A 27 -13.49 0.87 -0.02
N SER A 28 -14.26 1.32 -1.00
CA SER A 28 -15.73 1.20 -1.00
C SER A 28 -16.26 -0.24 -1.02
N LEU A 29 -15.39 -1.24 -1.20
CA LEU A 29 -15.71 -2.67 -1.13
C LEU A 29 -15.26 -3.29 0.20
N GLU A 30 -14.87 -2.46 1.18
CA GLU A 30 -14.34 -2.89 2.49
C GLU A 30 -13.02 -3.68 2.41
N LYS A 31 -12.24 -3.53 1.32
CA LYS A 31 -10.96 -4.22 1.10
C LYS A 31 -9.78 -3.25 1.12
N PHE A 32 -8.62 -3.72 1.59
CA PHE A 32 -7.34 -3.05 1.32
C PHE A 32 -6.88 -3.34 -0.11
N VAL A 33 -6.16 -2.40 -0.71
CA VAL A 33 -5.81 -2.45 -2.13
C VAL A 33 -4.30 -2.44 -2.30
N LEU A 34 -3.79 -3.44 -3.02
CA LEU A 34 -2.43 -3.46 -3.54
C LEU A 34 -2.45 -3.38 -5.06
N ASN A 35 -1.38 -2.84 -5.62
CA ASN A 35 -1.11 -2.82 -7.04
C ASN A 35 0.08 -3.75 -7.31
N VAL A 36 0.01 -4.51 -8.41
CA VAL A 36 1.12 -5.37 -8.85
C VAL A 36 1.77 -4.73 -10.07
N LYS A 37 3.09 -4.60 -10.07
CA LYS A 37 3.88 -4.28 -11.26
C LYS A 37 3.82 -5.48 -12.20
N GLN A 38 3.41 -5.25 -13.43
CA GLN A 38 3.59 -6.22 -14.51
C GLN A 38 4.92 -5.88 -15.19
N ALA A 39 5.78 -6.86 -15.42
CA ALA A 39 6.96 -6.64 -16.24
C ALA A 39 6.51 -6.22 -17.65
N ALA A 40 7.10 -5.16 -18.19
CA ALA A 40 6.84 -4.75 -19.56
C ALA A 40 7.21 -5.89 -20.51
N ASP A 41 6.27 -6.30 -21.37
CA ASP A 41 6.55 -7.18 -22.50
C ASP A 41 6.95 -6.33 -23.72
N LEU A 42 7.64 -6.95 -24.68
CA LEU A 42 8.09 -6.29 -25.92
C LEU A 42 6.94 -5.67 -26.74
N GLU A 43 5.70 -6.12 -26.51
CA GLU A 43 4.50 -5.64 -27.20
C GLU A 43 3.82 -4.46 -26.49
N ASN A 44 3.96 -4.31 -25.16
CA ASN A 44 3.40 -3.20 -24.39
C ASN A 44 4.49 -2.48 -23.56
N PRO A 45 5.24 -1.55 -24.18
CA PRO A 45 6.32 -0.82 -23.51
C PRO A 45 5.84 0.21 -22.47
N THR A 46 4.53 0.38 -22.29
CA THR A 46 3.98 1.31 -21.29
C THR A 46 3.65 0.58 -20.01
N ASP A 47 4.45 0.87 -18.99
CA ASP A 47 4.42 0.42 -17.60
C ASP A 47 3.12 0.88 -16.88
N LYS A 48 1.95 0.44 -17.37
CA LYS A 48 0.66 0.73 -16.74
C LYS A 48 0.50 -0.24 -15.56
N ALA A 49 0.10 0.27 -14.40
CA ALA A 49 -0.29 -0.57 -13.27
C ALA A 49 -1.56 -1.37 -13.63
N VAL A 50 -1.42 -2.62 -14.08
CA VAL A 50 -2.58 -3.32 -14.68
C VAL A 50 -3.38 -4.15 -13.67
N LYS A 51 -2.81 -4.60 -12.54
CA LYS A 51 -3.56 -5.48 -11.61
C LYS A 51 -3.66 -4.93 -10.19
N LYS A 52 -4.91 -4.79 -9.72
CA LYS A 52 -5.23 -4.54 -8.31
C LYS A 52 -5.51 -5.86 -7.62
N VAL A 53 -4.98 -6.01 -6.41
CA VAL A 53 -5.28 -7.11 -5.50
C VAL A 53 -6.04 -6.54 -4.30
N PHE A 54 -7.12 -7.21 -3.93
CA PHE A 54 -7.98 -6.81 -2.83
C PHE A 54 -7.83 -7.84 -1.71
N VAL A 55 -7.58 -7.36 -0.50
CA VAL A 55 -7.37 -8.21 0.69
C VAL A 55 -8.20 -7.72 1.86
N ASP A 56 -8.50 -8.61 2.79
CA ASP A 56 -9.44 -8.36 3.89
C ASP A 56 -8.77 -7.75 5.13
N SER A 57 -7.48 -8.04 5.31
CA SER A 57 -6.71 -7.66 6.50
C SER A 57 -5.43 -6.91 6.16
N LEU A 58 -4.93 -6.16 7.15
CA LEU A 58 -3.61 -5.52 7.06
C LEU A 58 -2.49 -6.56 7.06
N ASP A 59 -2.68 -7.70 7.73
CA ASP A 59 -1.72 -8.82 7.74
C ASP A 59 -1.57 -9.42 6.33
N GLU A 60 -2.67 -9.69 5.62
CA GLU A 60 -2.63 -10.12 4.22
C GLU A 60 -1.98 -9.07 3.32
N ALA A 61 -2.32 -7.79 3.53
CA ALA A 61 -1.72 -6.70 2.77
C ALA A 61 -0.21 -6.63 2.99
N TYR A 62 0.25 -6.78 4.23
CA TYR A 62 1.67 -6.77 4.57
C TYR A 62 2.40 -8.00 4.02
N ALA A 63 1.78 -9.18 4.09
CA ALA A 63 2.33 -10.41 3.53
C ALA A 63 2.55 -10.32 2.01
N LEU A 64 1.59 -9.75 1.27
CA LEU A 64 1.74 -9.51 -0.16
C LEU A 64 2.74 -8.39 -0.45
N LEU A 65 2.73 -7.31 0.33
CA LEU A 65 3.69 -6.20 0.16
C LEU A 65 5.15 -6.64 0.39
N SER A 66 5.35 -7.69 1.18
CA SER A 66 6.67 -8.29 1.42
C SER A 66 7.18 -9.12 0.25
N GLN A 67 6.35 -9.33 -0.77
CA GLN A 67 6.76 -9.95 -2.04
C GLN A 67 7.17 -8.86 -3.03
N ASP A 68 8.13 -9.19 -3.90
CA ASP A 68 8.55 -8.27 -4.95
C ASP A 68 7.41 -7.95 -5.93
N GLY A 69 7.37 -6.70 -6.39
CA GLY A 69 6.40 -6.24 -7.38
C GLY A 69 5.05 -5.80 -6.82
N TYR A 70 4.84 -5.83 -5.50
CA TYR A 70 3.64 -5.30 -4.86
C TYR A 70 3.83 -3.88 -4.33
N PHE A 71 2.79 -3.06 -4.49
CA PHE A 71 2.73 -1.68 -4.03
C PHE A 71 1.43 -1.48 -3.25
N LEU A 72 1.54 -1.01 -2.01
CA LEU A 72 0.38 -0.76 -1.18
C LEU A 72 -0.24 0.60 -1.54
N ASN A 73 -1.57 0.63 -1.65
CA ASN A 73 -2.31 1.86 -1.86
C ASN A 73 -2.59 2.55 -0.51
N LEU A 74 -1.98 3.72 -0.32
CA LEU A 74 -2.14 4.53 0.88
C LEU A 74 -2.90 5.81 0.54
N THR A 75 -3.74 6.27 1.46
CA THR A 75 -4.58 7.47 1.29
C THR A 75 -4.34 8.45 2.43
N SER A 76 -4.18 9.72 2.11
CA SER A 76 -4.08 10.81 3.09
C SER A 76 -5.46 11.31 3.53
N SER A 77 -5.49 12.18 4.54
CA SER A 77 -6.73 12.78 5.05
C SER A 77 -7.47 13.65 4.02
N ASP A 78 -6.76 14.24 3.07
CA ASP A 78 -7.30 15.05 1.97
C ASP A 78 -7.63 14.24 0.71
N GLY A 79 -7.61 12.90 0.80
CA GLY A 79 -8.00 12.00 -0.29
C GLY A 79 -6.93 11.79 -1.36
N GLN A 80 -5.74 12.37 -1.22
CA GLN A 80 -4.61 12.05 -2.10
C GLN A 80 -4.16 10.60 -1.88
N ARG A 81 -3.62 9.98 -2.93
CA ARG A 81 -3.22 8.57 -2.91
C ARG A 81 -1.73 8.45 -3.22
N ALA A 82 -1.09 7.51 -2.56
CA ALA A 82 0.29 7.13 -2.81
C ALA A 82 0.38 5.62 -3.01
N LEU A 83 1.22 5.19 -3.95
CA LEU A 83 1.64 3.80 -4.06
C LEU A 83 2.99 3.67 -3.37
N CYS A 84 3.12 2.73 -2.45
CA CYS A 84 4.33 2.57 -1.65
C CYS A 84 4.81 1.12 -1.66
N GLU A 85 6.10 0.94 -1.92
CA GLU A 85 6.82 -0.32 -1.69
C GLU A 85 7.05 -0.53 -0.20
N LEU A 86 7.33 -1.78 0.20
CA LEU A 86 7.58 -2.15 1.60
C LEU A 86 8.59 -1.22 2.29
N ASN A 87 9.69 -0.86 1.62
CA ASN A 87 10.77 -0.04 2.18
C ASN A 87 10.34 1.39 2.58
N LYS A 88 9.19 1.87 2.11
CA LYS A 88 8.62 3.18 2.47
C LYS A 88 7.47 3.08 3.48
N VAL A 89 7.00 1.87 3.75
CA VAL A 89 5.88 1.62 4.65
C VAL A 89 6.39 1.39 6.07
N LYS A 90 5.78 2.08 7.02
CA LYS A 90 5.92 1.88 8.46
C LYS A 90 4.77 1.01 8.94
N VAL A 91 5.08 0.10 9.87
CA VAL A 91 4.12 -0.83 10.47
C VAL A 91 3.95 -0.48 11.94
N GLU A 92 2.71 -0.27 12.36
CA GLU A 92 2.34 -0.10 13.77
C GLU A 92 1.62 -1.37 14.23
N TYR A 93 2.09 -1.97 15.32
CA TYR A 93 1.49 -3.18 15.91
C TYR A 93 0.69 -2.85 17.18
N THR A 94 -0.29 -3.69 17.50
CA THR A 94 -1.00 -3.67 18.78
C THR A 94 -0.94 -5.05 19.43
N LEU A 95 -0.99 -5.07 20.77
CA LEU A 95 -1.11 -6.29 21.55
C LEU A 95 -2.56 -6.77 21.56
N ILE A 96 -2.74 -8.08 21.40
CA ILE A 96 -4.01 -8.80 21.52
C ILE A 96 -3.82 -10.08 22.33
#